data_AF-Q5IWW0-F1
#
_entry.id   AF-Q5IWW0-F1
#
_cell.length_a   1.000
_cell.length_b   1.000
_cell.length_c   1.000
_cell.angle_alpha   90.00
_cell.angle_beta   90.00
_cell.angle_gamma   90.00
#
_symmetry.space_group_name_H-M   'P 1'
#
loop_
_entity.id
_entity.type
_entity.pdbx_description
1 polymer ?
#
loop_
_entity_poly.entity_id
_entity_poly.type
_entity_poly.pdbx_seq_one_letter_code
_entity_poly.pdbx_strand_id
1 'polypeptide(L)'
;TATSKLKCGQTACASGPEPLMVRASRGETVERSPCWMMRQAGRYQKAYRDLALKHPSFRERSEDVGLIVEISLQPWESFKPDGVIIFSDIMTPLPAMGIPFEIDDARGPRIADPIRSREQVGQLHALDLDQLSFVGDALRALRATVAGQAAVLGFVGSPWTLATYIVEGGSSLTYKTIKSLCYTARGCWRPC
;
A
#
# COMPACT_ATOMS: atom_id res chain seq x y z
N THR A 1 -32.42 -33.28 -3.56
CA THR A 1 -32.39 -31.95 -2.93
C THR A 1 -31.10 -31.28 -3.33
N ALA A 2 -31.18 -30.26 -4.20
CA ALA A 2 -30.04 -29.70 -4.92
C ALA A 2 -29.23 -28.73 -4.05
N THR A 3 -27.92 -28.95 -3.97
CA THR A 3 -26.95 -28.03 -3.36
C THR A 3 -26.49 -27.03 -4.42
N SER A 4 -26.91 -25.78 -4.31
CA SER A 4 -26.48 -24.71 -5.22
C SER A 4 -25.03 -24.34 -4.94
N LYS A 5 -24.17 -24.44 -5.97
CA LYS A 5 -22.83 -23.85 -5.95
C LYS A 5 -23.00 -22.35 -6.23
N LEU A 6 -22.61 -21.51 -5.28
CA LEU A 6 -22.44 -20.08 -5.54
C LEU A 6 -21.35 -19.91 -6.62
N LYS A 7 -21.78 -19.46 -7.81
CA LYS A 7 -20.88 -18.98 -8.85
C LYS A 7 -20.35 -17.62 -8.43
N CYS A 8 -19.04 -17.51 -8.29
CA CYS A 8 -18.34 -16.22 -8.21
C CYS A 8 -18.67 -15.43 -9.49
N GLY A 9 -19.31 -14.27 -9.33
CA GLY A 9 -19.68 -13.41 -10.45
C GLY A 9 -18.43 -12.93 -11.20
N GLN A 10 -18.35 -13.27 -12.48
CA GLN A 10 -17.40 -12.66 -13.40
C GLN A 10 -17.89 -11.24 -13.72
N THR A 11 -17.38 -10.24 -12.99
CA THR A 11 -17.55 -8.84 -13.38
C THR A 11 -16.60 -8.59 -14.55
N ALA A 12 -17.11 -8.70 -15.77
CA ALA A 12 -16.38 -8.38 -16.98
C ALA A 12 -15.90 -6.92 -16.91
N CYS A 13 -14.58 -6.72 -16.98
CA CYS A 13 -13.98 -5.39 -17.03
C CYS A 13 -13.13 -5.30 -18.30
N ALA A 14 -13.52 -4.34 -19.16
CA ALA A 14 -12.86 -3.88 -20.39
C ALA A 14 -12.53 -4.96 -21.44
N SER A 15 -13.14 -4.83 -22.63
CA SER A 15 -12.99 -5.69 -23.80
C SER A 15 -11.67 -5.52 -24.57
N GLY A 16 -10.60 -5.07 -23.89
CA GLY A 16 -9.25 -4.95 -24.46
C GLY A 16 -8.37 -6.13 -24.02
N PRO A 17 -7.25 -6.38 -24.72
CA PRO A 17 -6.27 -7.34 -24.24
C PRO A 17 -5.76 -6.92 -22.86
N GLU A 18 -5.62 -7.87 -21.94
CA GLU A 18 -5.10 -7.61 -20.59
C GLU A 18 -3.69 -6.96 -20.65
N PRO A 19 -3.33 -6.11 -19.67
CA PRO A 19 -2.05 -5.43 -19.67
C PRO A 19 -0.86 -6.40 -19.73
N LEU A 20 0.21 -6.00 -20.43
CA LEU A 20 1.43 -6.80 -20.64
C LEU A 20 1.98 -7.40 -19.35
N MET A 21 2.04 -6.62 -18.27
CA MET A 21 2.58 -7.08 -17.00
C MET A 21 1.71 -8.17 -16.35
N VAL A 22 0.39 -8.13 -16.52
CA VAL A 22 -0.52 -9.16 -15.97
C VAL A 22 -0.28 -10.50 -16.67
N ARG A 23 -0.20 -10.48 -18.00
CA ARG A 23 0.08 -11.66 -18.82
C ARG A 23 1.44 -12.27 -18.47
N ALA A 24 2.47 -11.43 -18.39
CA ALA A 24 3.81 -11.84 -18.00
C ALA A 24 3.85 -12.45 -16.58
N SER A 25 3.14 -11.86 -15.60
CA SER A 25 3.06 -12.41 -14.23
C SER A 25 2.34 -13.76 -14.14
N ARG A 26 1.50 -14.11 -15.13
CA ARG A 26 0.87 -15.43 -15.25
C ARG A 26 1.74 -16.46 -15.98
N GLY A 27 2.91 -16.06 -16.46
CA GLY A 27 3.82 -16.93 -17.22
C GLY A 27 3.41 -17.12 -18.68
N GLU A 28 2.55 -16.25 -19.21
CA GLU A 28 2.18 -16.28 -20.64
C GLU A 28 3.36 -15.81 -21.52
N THR A 29 3.39 -16.27 -22.77
CA THR A 29 4.32 -15.73 -23.77
C THR A 29 3.92 -14.30 -24.13
N VAL A 30 4.89 -13.39 -24.04
CA VAL A 30 4.70 -11.96 -24.26
C VAL A 30 5.72 -11.40 -25.24
N GLU A 31 5.37 -10.30 -25.88
CA GLU A 31 6.13 -9.65 -26.95
C GLU A 31 7.43 -8.99 -26.47
N ARG A 32 7.51 -8.60 -25.19
CA ARG A 32 8.70 -8.09 -24.53
C ARG A 32 8.58 -8.23 -23.01
N SER A 33 9.69 -8.05 -22.29
CA SER A 33 9.66 -7.98 -20.82
C SER A 33 8.95 -6.71 -20.34
N PRO A 34 7.99 -6.80 -19.39
CA PRO A 34 7.38 -5.61 -18.79
C PRO A 34 8.38 -4.87 -17.90
N CYS A 35 8.28 -3.54 -17.84
CA CYS A 35 9.17 -2.68 -17.06
C CYS A 35 8.37 -1.64 -16.26
N TRP A 36 8.69 -1.54 -14.97
CA TRP A 36 8.27 -0.48 -14.06
C TRP A 36 9.30 -0.36 -12.93
N MET A 37 9.21 0.69 -12.11
CA MET A 37 10.17 0.92 -11.02
C MET A 37 9.48 1.14 -9.68
N MET A 38 10.02 0.53 -8.63
CA MET A 38 9.65 0.90 -7.26
C MET A 38 10.02 2.36 -7.01
N ARG A 39 9.15 3.09 -6.26
CA ARG A 39 9.28 4.54 -6.04
C ARG A 39 9.28 5.37 -7.34
N GLN A 40 8.57 4.90 -8.37
CA GLN A 40 8.40 5.66 -9.63
C GLN A 40 7.73 7.02 -9.45
N ALA A 41 6.84 7.18 -8.48
CA ALA A 41 6.30 8.49 -8.10
C ALA A 41 7.07 8.99 -6.88
N GLY A 42 7.83 10.08 -7.03
CA GLY A 42 8.63 10.59 -5.93
C GLY A 42 9.55 11.76 -6.26
N ARG A 43 10.39 12.11 -5.29
CA ARG A 43 11.20 13.34 -5.23
C ARG A 43 12.15 13.56 -6.41
N TYR A 44 12.42 12.56 -7.24
CA TYR A 44 13.23 12.74 -8.45
C TYR A 44 12.49 13.54 -9.53
N GLN A 45 11.16 13.48 -9.59
CA GLN A 45 10.36 14.23 -10.57
C GLN A 45 10.09 15.66 -10.09
N LYS A 46 10.22 16.63 -11.00
CA LYS A 46 9.87 18.03 -10.70
C LYS A 46 8.40 18.18 -10.37
N ALA A 47 7.50 17.53 -11.12
CA ALA A 47 6.06 17.55 -10.89
C ALA A 47 5.70 17.12 -9.46
N TYR A 48 6.30 16.02 -8.96
CA TYR A 48 6.11 15.59 -7.58
C TYR A 48 6.60 16.62 -6.57
N ARG A 49 7.78 17.21 -6.78
CA ARG A 49 8.33 18.22 -5.86
C ARG A 49 7.44 19.46 -5.80
N ASP A 50 6.97 19.94 -6.94
CA ASP A 50 6.09 21.11 -7.02
C ASP A 50 4.74 20.85 -6.32
N LEU A 51 4.18 19.64 -6.48
CA LEU A 51 2.96 19.21 -5.78
C LEU A 51 3.19 19.09 -4.28
N ALA A 52 4.31 18.51 -3.85
CA ALA A 52 4.67 18.38 -2.44
C ALA A 52 4.91 19.74 -1.75
N LEU A 53 5.29 20.80 -2.49
CA LEU A 53 5.37 22.16 -1.95
C LEU A 53 3.98 22.76 -1.69
N LYS A 54 2.97 22.39 -2.50
CA LYS A 54 1.57 22.82 -2.31
C LYS A 54 0.85 22.03 -1.22
N HIS A 55 1.16 20.73 -1.13
CA HIS A 55 0.58 19.80 -0.16
C HIS A 55 1.72 19.22 0.70
N PRO A 56 2.21 19.96 1.71
CA PRO A 56 3.38 19.56 2.49
C PRO A 56 3.14 18.24 3.23
N SER A 57 1.92 18.04 3.76
CA SER A 57 1.55 16.83 4.47
C SER A 57 1.64 15.60 3.55
N PHE A 58 2.51 14.65 3.91
CA PHE A 58 2.58 13.37 3.21
C PHE A 58 1.27 12.60 3.36
N ARG A 59 0.66 12.65 4.56
CA ARG A 59 -0.58 11.95 4.87
C ARG A 59 -1.72 12.43 3.97
N GLU A 60 -1.86 13.74 3.81
CA GLU A 60 -2.82 14.34 2.88
C GLU A 60 -2.63 13.80 1.46
N ARG A 61 -1.40 13.80 0.95
CA ARG A 61 -1.08 13.28 -0.39
C ARG A 61 -1.33 11.78 -0.56
N SER A 62 -1.33 11.01 0.53
CA SER A 62 -1.56 9.55 0.52
C SER A 62 -2.99 9.13 0.87
N GLU A 63 -3.85 10.07 1.26
CA GLU A 63 -5.24 9.81 1.68
C GLU A 63 -6.28 10.58 0.83
N ASP A 64 -5.89 11.68 0.17
CA ASP A 64 -6.74 12.37 -0.81
C ASP A 64 -6.73 11.66 -2.17
N VAL A 65 -7.91 11.24 -2.64
CA VAL A 65 -8.06 10.47 -3.88
C VAL A 65 -7.51 11.23 -5.09
N GLY A 66 -7.72 12.55 -5.18
CA GLY A 66 -7.24 13.36 -6.29
C GLY A 66 -5.71 13.40 -6.34
N LEU A 67 -5.09 13.66 -5.20
CA LEU A 67 -3.63 13.71 -5.07
C LEU A 67 -2.99 12.34 -5.31
N ILE A 68 -3.58 11.26 -4.78
CA ILE A 68 -3.10 9.90 -5.02
C ILE A 68 -3.08 9.61 -6.52
N VAL A 69 -4.18 9.90 -7.22
CA VAL A 69 -4.32 9.63 -8.65
C VAL A 69 -3.32 10.49 -9.44
N GLU A 70 -3.25 11.79 -9.17
CA GLU A 70 -2.32 12.70 -9.85
C GLU A 70 -0.87 12.22 -9.69
N ILE A 71 -0.43 11.98 -8.44
CA ILE A 71 0.94 11.55 -8.14
C ILE A 71 1.27 10.21 -8.79
N SER A 72 0.34 9.24 -8.75
CA SER A 72 0.55 7.91 -9.31
C SER A 72 0.69 7.94 -10.84
N LEU A 73 0.05 8.91 -11.51
CA LEU A 73 0.07 9.05 -12.98
C LEU A 73 1.27 9.82 -13.51
N GLN A 74 1.93 10.68 -12.74
CA GLN A 74 3.12 11.44 -13.20
C GLN A 74 4.19 10.60 -13.92
N PRO A 75 4.62 9.44 -13.39
CA PRO A 75 5.60 8.58 -14.07
C PRO A 75 4.99 7.92 -15.31
N TRP A 76 3.70 7.63 -15.28
CA TRP A 76 2.99 7.02 -16.41
C TRP A 76 2.83 7.97 -17.58
N GLU A 77 2.58 9.24 -17.33
CA GLU A 77 2.56 10.28 -18.36
C GLU A 77 3.94 10.51 -18.97
N SER A 78 4.99 10.46 -18.14
CA SER A 78 6.36 10.75 -18.58
C SER A 78 7.03 9.58 -19.33
N PHE A 79 6.81 8.34 -18.88
CA PHE A 79 7.62 7.19 -19.32
C PHE A 79 6.79 6.01 -19.85
N LYS A 80 5.46 6.02 -19.65
CA LYS A 80 4.56 4.91 -20.03
C LYS A 80 5.06 3.52 -19.61
N PRO A 81 5.38 3.29 -18.31
CA PRO A 81 5.74 1.98 -17.80
C PRO A 81 4.57 1.01 -17.89
N ASP A 82 4.87 -0.29 -17.86
CA ASP A 82 3.86 -1.37 -17.94
C ASP A 82 3.10 -1.57 -16.62
N GLY A 83 3.55 -0.88 -15.55
CA GLY A 83 2.97 -0.90 -14.22
C GLY A 83 2.78 0.50 -13.65
N VAL A 84 1.61 0.75 -13.09
CA VAL A 84 1.29 1.97 -12.34
C VAL A 84 0.96 1.57 -10.92
N ILE A 85 1.89 1.82 -10.00
CA ILE A 85 1.66 1.56 -8.58
C ILE A 85 0.95 2.74 -7.92
N ILE A 86 -0.07 2.44 -7.11
CA ILE A 86 -0.77 3.45 -6.31
C ILE A 86 0.22 4.17 -5.38
N PHE A 87 0.10 5.48 -5.28
CA PHE A 87 0.79 6.28 -4.28
C PHE A 87 0.03 6.17 -2.95
N SER A 88 0.61 5.45 -1.99
CA SER A 88 0.06 5.30 -0.64
C SER A 88 1.21 5.03 0.34
N ASP A 89 0.90 4.83 1.63
CA ASP A 89 1.86 4.40 2.63
C ASP A 89 1.60 2.95 3.06
N ILE A 90 2.65 2.23 3.48
CA ILE A 90 2.44 0.88 4.04
C ILE A 90 1.70 0.91 5.38
N MET A 91 1.79 2.01 6.14
CA MET A 91 1.18 2.20 7.46
C MET A 91 -0.25 2.74 7.39
N THR A 92 -0.78 3.02 6.19
CA THR A 92 -2.16 3.48 5.97
C THR A 92 -3.23 2.63 6.70
N PRO A 93 -3.10 1.28 6.84
CA PRO A 93 -4.07 0.49 7.59
C PRO A 93 -4.04 0.68 9.12
N LEU A 94 -2.97 1.25 9.70
CA LEU A 94 -2.78 1.28 11.15
C LEU A 94 -3.84 2.06 11.93
N PRO A 95 -4.26 3.28 11.50
CA PRO A 95 -5.34 4.00 12.17
C PRO A 95 -6.66 3.21 12.16
N ALA A 96 -6.95 2.51 11.06
CA ALA A 96 -8.11 1.64 10.92
C ALA A 96 -8.03 0.35 11.76
N MET A 97 -6.91 0.11 12.46
CA MET A 97 -6.72 -0.95 13.46
C MET A 97 -6.58 -0.40 14.90
N GLY A 98 -6.69 0.92 15.08
CA GLY A 98 -6.60 1.59 16.38
C GLY A 98 -5.20 2.07 16.75
N ILE A 99 -4.27 2.11 15.79
CA ILE A 99 -2.89 2.56 16.01
C ILE A 99 -2.67 3.89 15.28
N PRO A 100 -2.81 5.04 15.98
CA PRO A 100 -2.50 6.33 15.39
C PRO A 100 -1.00 6.45 15.13
N PHE A 101 -0.65 7.08 14.02
CA PHE A 101 0.73 7.41 13.70
C PHE A 101 0.81 8.78 13.02
N GLU A 102 1.97 9.41 13.15
CA GLU A 102 2.32 10.66 12.51
C GLU A 102 3.51 10.43 11.57
N ILE A 103 3.61 11.20 10.50
CA ILE A 103 4.77 11.20 9.62
C ILE A 103 5.48 12.54 9.80
N ASP A 104 6.69 12.50 10.35
CA ASP A 104 7.61 13.63 10.40
C ASP A 104 8.50 13.59 9.15
N ASP A 105 8.61 14.71 8.42
CA ASP A 105 9.35 14.75 7.15
C ASP A 105 10.84 14.41 7.28
N ALA A 106 11.44 14.65 8.45
CA ALA A 106 12.86 14.40 8.72
C ALA A 106 13.08 13.03 9.37
N ARG A 107 12.20 12.60 10.27
CA ARG A 107 12.35 11.40 11.11
C ARG A 107 11.53 10.21 10.62
N GLY A 108 10.61 10.41 9.69
CA GLY A 108 9.71 9.39 9.16
C GLY A 108 8.54 9.10 10.10
N PRO A 109 7.93 7.91 10.01
CA PRO A 109 6.77 7.58 10.79
C PRO A 109 7.09 7.43 12.28
N ARG A 110 6.21 7.96 13.12
CA ARG A 110 6.27 7.90 14.58
C ARG A 110 4.94 7.44 15.13
N ILE A 111 4.99 6.46 16.02
CA ILE A 111 3.84 5.97 16.79
C ILE A 111 4.02 6.44 18.24
N ALA A 112 3.03 7.17 18.75
CA ALA A 112 3.11 7.78 20.08
C ALA A 112 3.17 6.72 21.20
N ASP A 113 2.37 5.66 21.06
CA ASP A 113 2.23 4.59 22.05
C ASP A 113 2.59 3.22 21.43
N PRO A 114 3.89 2.87 21.34
CA PRO A 114 4.32 1.60 20.75
C PRO A 114 3.86 0.41 21.59
N ILE A 115 3.59 -0.72 20.92
CA ILE A 115 3.18 -1.95 21.60
C ILE A 115 4.37 -2.59 22.34
N ARG A 116 4.16 -2.90 23.61
CA ARG A 116 5.12 -3.47 24.56
C ARG A 116 4.57 -4.68 25.32
N SER A 117 3.25 -4.82 25.41
CA SER A 117 2.59 -5.89 26.18
C SER A 117 1.50 -6.60 25.39
N ARG A 118 1.09 -7.77 25.88
CA ARG A 118 0.02 -8.57 25.27
C ARG A 118 -1.35 -7.91 25.40
N GLU A 119 -1.55 -7.16 26.48
CA GLU A 119 -2.77 -6.41 26.75
C GLU A 119 -2.98 -5.34 25.67
N GLN A 120 -1.92 -4.64 25.27
CA GLN A 120 -1.98 -3.65 24.18
C GLN A 120 -2.29 -4.31 22.82
N VAL A 121 -1.78 -5.52 22.57
CA VAL A 121 -2.17 -6.29 21.37
C VAL A 121 -3.66 -6.63 21.40
N GLY A 122 -4.21 -6.95 22.58
CA GLY A 122 -5.62 -7.22 22.78
C GLY A 122 -6.55 -6.02 22.60
N GLN A 123 -6.01 -4.79 22.60
CA GLN A 123 -6.76 -3.56 22.34
C GLN A 123 -6.90 -3.25 20.84
N LEU A 124 -6.16 -3.94 19.97
CA LEU A 124 -6.30 -3.79 18.52
C LEU A 124 -7.65 -4.32 18.06
N HIS A 125 -8.28 -3.60 17.15
CA HIS A 125 -9.53 -4.02 16.53
C HIS A 125 -9.31 -4.56 15.12
N ALA A 126 -10.33 -5.25 14.61
CA ALA A 126 -10.37 -5.65 13.22
C ALA A 126 -10.27 -4.42 12.31
N LEU A 127 -9.68 -4.62 11.14
CA LEU A 127 -9.49 -3.55 10.16
C LEU A 127 -10.84 -3.01 9.71
N ASP A 128 -11.06 -1.72 9.96
CA ASP A 128 -12.23 -1.00 9.45
C ASP A 128 -11.99 -0.55 8.00
N LEU A 129 -12.59 -1.28 7.05
CA LEU A 129 -12.41 -1.01 5.62
C LEU A 129 -13.09 0.28 5.16
N ASP A 130 -14.09 0.79 5.89
CA ASP A 130 -14.79 2.01 5.52
C ASP A 130 -13.85 3.23 5.63
N GLN A 131 -12.95 3.21 6.60
CA GLN A 131 -11.88 4.19 6.77
C GLN A 131 -10.83 4.15 5.64
N LEU A 132 -10.81 3.09 4.83
CA LEU A 132 -9.86 2.89 3.72
C LEU A 132 -10.53 2.96 2.34
N SER A 133 -11.77 3.45 2.28
CA SER A 133 -12.56 3.56 1.04
C SER A 133 -11.84 4.33 -0.07
N PHE A 134 -11.07 5.37 0.30
CA PHE A 134 -10.27 6.18 -0.62
C PHE A 134 -9.23 5.37 -1.42
N VAL A 135 -8.69 4.28 -0.86
CA VAL A 135 -7.77 3.38 -1.58
C VAL A 135 -8.49 2.71 -2.74
N GLY A 136 -9.71 2.23 -2.49
CA GLY A 136 -10.56 1.63 -3.51
C GLY A 136 -10.96 2.61 -4.60
N ASP A 137 -11.29 3.85 -4.22
CA ASP A 137 -11.63 4.92 -5.16
C ASP A 137 -10.44 5.31 -6.04
N ALA A 138 -9.26 5.47 -5.45
CA ALA A 138 -8.04 5.76 -6.19
C ALA A 138 -7.67 4.63 -7.18
N LEU A 139 -7.75 3.36 -6.75
CA LEU A 139 -7.50 2.21 -7.64
C LEU A 139 -8.50 2.17 -8.81
N ARG A 140 -9.78 2.46 -8.56
CA ARG A 140 -10.81 2.54 -9.62
C ARG A 140 -10.49 3.66 -10.61
N ALA A 141 -10.16 4.85 -10.11
CA ALA A 141 -9.80 6.00 -10.94
C ALA A 141 -8.54 5.71 -11.79
N LEU A 142 -7.48 5.17 -11.18
CA LEU A 142 -6.25 4.80 -11.89
C LEU A 142 -6.53 3.77 -13.00
N ARG A 143 -7.34 2.75 -12.71
CA ARG A 143 -7.71 1.74 -13.69
C ARG A 143 -8.47 2.32 -14.87
N ALA A 144 -9.40 3.25 -14.60
CA ALA A 144 -10.15 3.94 -15.65
C ALA A 144 -9.22 4.80 -16.53
N THR A 145 -8.31 5.57 -15.92
CA THR A 145 -7.39 6.46 -16.65
C THR A 145 -6.35 5.70 -17.47
N VAL A 146 -5.76 4.64 -16.92
CA VAL A 146 -4.77 3.82 -17.63
C VAL A 146 -5.41 2.98 -18.75
N ALA A 147 -6.72 2.71 -18.65
CA ALA A 147 -7.53 2.07 -19.70
C ALA A 147 -6.91 0.79 -20.29
N GLY A 148 -6.30 -0.04 -19.43
CA GLY A 148 -5.69 -1.32 -19.82
C GLY A 148 -4.31 -1.22 -20.49
N GLN A 149 -3.75 -0.02 -20.66
CA GLN A 149 -2.42 0.17 -21.27
C GLN A 149 -1.27 -0.26 -20.35
N ALA A 150 -1.50 -0.24 -19.03
CA ALA A 150 -0.57 -0.70 -18.01
C ALA A 150 -1.36 -1.38 -16.88
N ALA A 151 -0.70 -2.24 -16.09
CA ALA A 151 -1.35 -2.84 -14.94
C ALA A 151 -1.34 -1.87 -13.75
N VAL A 152 -2.46 -1.74 -13.05
CA VAL A 152 -2.53 -0.98 -11.81
C VAL A 152 -2.12 -1.88 -10.65
N LEU A 153 -1.07 -1.49 -9.93
CA LEU A 153 -0.52 -2.23 -8.81
C LEU A 153 -1.01 -1.64 -7.48
N GLY A 154 -1.76 -2.44 -6.72
CA GLY A 154 -1.96 -2.21 -5.29
C GLY A 154 -0.81 -2.80 -4.47
N PHE A 155 -0.63 -2.34 -3.24
CA PHE A 155 0.35 -2.92 -2.33
C PHE A 155 -0.13 -2.83 -0.87
N VAL A 156 0.48 -3.64 -0.01
CA VAL A 156 0.24 -3.62 1.43
C VAL A 156 1.54 -4.00 2.16
N GLY A 157 1.74 -3.45 3.35
CA GLY A 157 2.86 -3.85 4.21
C GLY A 157 2.70 -5.30 4.69
N SER A 158 3.80 -6.06 4.76
CA SER A 158 3.75 -7.40 5.35
C SER A 158 3.42 -7.31 6.85
N PRO A 159 2.74 -8.32 7.44
CA PRO A 159 2.43 -8.30 8.87
C PRO A 159 3.66 -8.09 9.75
N TRP A 160 4.78 -8.74 9.43
CA TRP A 160 6.04 -8.56 10.14
C TRP A 160 6.58 -7.14 10.02
N THR A 161 6.57 -6.56 8.82
CA THR A 161 7.03 -5.17 8.61
C THR A 161 6.18 -4.19 9.41
N LEU A 162 4.85 -4.30 9.36
CA LEU A 162 3.96 -3.44 10.14
C LEU A 162 4.20 -3.59 11.64
N ALA A 163 4.32 -4.83 12.11
CA ALA A 163 4.70 -5.14 13.47
C ALA A 163 6.00 -4.44 13.91
N THR A 164 7.03 -4.38 13.05
CA THR A 164 8.28 -3.69 13.39
C THR A 164 8.05 -2.21 13.67
N TYR A 165 7.20 -1.52 12.91
CA TYR A 165 6.86 -0.11 13.19
C TYR A 165 6.05 0.03 14.47
N ILE A 166 5.01 -0.80 14.62
CA ILE A 166 4.11 -0.82 15.79
C ILE A 166 4.89 -1.02 17.09
N VAL A 167 5.86 -1.93 17.08
CA VAL A 167 6.69 -2.22 18.23
C VAL A 167 7.83 -1.23 18.35
N GLU A 168 8.62 -0.95 17.32
CA GLU A 168 9.77 -0.04 17.49
C GLU A 168 9.34 1.41 17.74
N GLY A 169 8.10 1.77 17.40
CA GLY A 169 7.56 3.13 17.53
C GLY A 169 7.91 4.06 16.36
N GLY A 170 8.55 3.50 15.33
CA GLY A 170 9.04 4.23 14.16
C GLY A 170 10.13 3.45 13.44
N SER A 171 10.92 4.15 12.62
CA SER A 171 12.05 3.54 11.90
C SER A 171 13.14 3.07 12.87
N SER A 172 13.61 1.83 12.69
CA SER A 172 14.68 1.23 13.50
C SER A 172 15.69 0.53 12.60
N LEU A 173 16.98 0.73 12.87
CA LEU A 173 18.06 0.04 12.13
C LEU A 173 18.39 -1.34 12.70
N THR A 174 18.09 -1.54 13.99
CA THR A 174 18.53 -2.74 14.72
C THR A 174 17.39 -3.69 15.04
N TYR A 175 16.16 -3.16 15.14
CA TYR A 175 14.94 -3.91 15.48
C TYR A 175 15.09 -4.67 16.82
N LYS A 176 15.85 -4.09 17.76
CA LYS A 176 16.21 -4.75 19.03
C LYS A 176 14.97 -5.08 19.85
N THR A 177 13.98 -4.20 19.87
CA THR A 177 12.81 -4.33 20.73
C THR A 177 11.91 -5.46 20.26
N ILE A 178 11.54 -5.46 18.98
CA ILE A 178 10.70 -6.53 18.41
C ILE A 178 11.41 -7.89 18.42
N LYS A 179 12.72 -7.93 18.12
CA LYS A 179 13.49 -9.16 18.21
C LYS A 179 13.53 -9.69 19.65
N SER A 180 13.79 -8.81 20.63
CA SER A 180 13.77 -9.18 22.05
C SER A 180 12.42 -9.74 22.46
N LEU A 181 11.30 -9.11 22.05
CA LEU A 181 9.95 -9.61 22.30
C LEU A 181 9.71 -10.98 21.68
N CYS A 182 10.20 -11.23 20.46
CA CYS A 182 10.07 -12.54 19.82
C CYS A 182 10.80 -13.64 20.61
N TYR A 183 11.95 -13.34 21.22
CA TYR A 183 12.71 -14.31 21.99
C TYR A 183 12.20 -14.51 23.43
N THR A 184 11.71 -13.43 24.06
CA THR A 184 11.34 -13.41 25.49
C THR A 184 9.86 -13.71 25.72
N ALA A 185 8.96 -13.35 24.80
CA ALA A 185 7.52 -13.56 24.92
C ALA A 185 7.03 -14.71 24.01
N ARG A 186 7.58 -15.91 24.24
CA ARG A 186 7.17 -17.15 23.55
C ARG A 186 5.71 -17.48 23.92
N GLY A 187 4.76 -16.96 23.13
CA GLY A 187 3.32 -17.05 23.37
C GLY A 187 2.54 -15.79 22.94
N CYS A 188 3.21 -14.64 22.83
CA CYS A 188 2.63 -13.41 22.27
C CYS A 188 2.69 -13.41 20.73
N TRP A 189 3.65 -14.12 20.15
CA TRP A 189 3.83 -14.30 18.70
C TRP A 189 3.53 -15.75 18.33
N ARG A 190 2.69 -15.97 17.32
CA ARG A 190 2.59 -17.30 16.69
C ARG A 190 3.85 -17.51 15.84
N PRO A 191 4.43 -18.73 15.78
CA PRO A 191 5.48 -19.02 14.82
C PRO A 191 4.95 -18.72 13.40
N CYS A 192 5.76 -18.05 12.59
CA CYS A 192 5.52 -17.93 11.14
C CYS A 192 5.58 -19.32 10.48
#